data_AF-A0A7S2WV06-F1
#
_entry.id   AF-A0A7S2WV06-F1
#
_cell.length_a   1.000
_cell.length_b   1.000
_cell.length_c   1.000
_cell.angle_alpha   90.00
_cell.angle_beta   90.00
_cell.angle_gamma   90.00
#
_symmetry.space_group_name_H-M   'P 1'
#
loop_
_entity.id
_entity.type
_entity.pdbx_description
1 polymer ?
#
loop_
_entity_poly.entity_id
_entity_poly.type
_entity_poly.pdbx_seq_one_letter_code
_entity_poly.pdbx_strand_id
1 'polypeptide(L)'
;MLCFSQDDGFNVTAFQHLFLPSVPWYQERYMKQVSLGSLMLLCVLRTLVFNLAKLNDLYLLDTFLAVISNMSPHMESIHPYASQRLVAVTLTVLKKYSSCAHRLAAAREASGVRAGDSSVLTSESLHSSESPVDLEQMLDVYKRSVEVLVRTICTCLRPRQIHKNTNIAYAIMHKQHSILEALADPAFLASQGVAEGGGAGSMPPLSGALAGDLAFLRSLIQHIDQRIDQAAEQDLSVERIMEIIERSTSTFPGIATSGGTAQTITRDDHLPVKIAHQEPDEPESFFVQYAWDVIKAFSQGDLHWRQQPSAGV
;
A
#
# COMPACT_ATOMS: atom_id res chain seq x y z
N MET A 1 16.79 -2.19 -9.51
CA MET A 1 15.46 -2.70 -9.08
C MET A 1 14.38 -2.39 -10.11
N LEU A 2 14.21 -1.14 -10.55
CA LEU A 2 13.18 -0.78 -11.54
C LEU A 2 13.37 -1.49 -12.90
N CYS A 3 14.60 -1.61 -13.41
CA CYS A 3 14.87 -2.37 -14.65
C CYS A 3 14.45 -3.85 -14.53
N PHE A 4 14.83 -4.52 -13.43
CA PHE A 4 14.43 -5.92 -13.18
C PHE A 4 12.92 -6.08 -13.00
N SER A 5 12.25 -5.13 -12.33
CA SER A 5 10.81 -5.23 -12.10
C SER A 5 9.97 -5.18 -13.38
N GLN A 6 10.52 -4.72 -14.50
CA GLN A 6 9.82 -4.68 -15.80
C GLN A 6 9.80 -6.06 -16.50
N ASP A 7 10.72 -6.95 -16.13
CA ASP A 7 10.82 -8.30 -16.68
C ASP A 7 9.88 -9.25 -15.94
N ASP A 8 8.86 -9.73 -16.65
CA ASP A 8 7.87 -10.66 -16.11
C ASP A 8 8.50 -12.00 -15.72
N GLY A 9 9.46 -12.49 -16.51
CA GLY A 9 10.17 -13.73 -16.22
C GLY A 9 10.95 -13.61 -14.92
N PHE A 10 11.68 -12.51 -14.74
CA PHE A 10 12.35 -12.21 -13.47
C PHE A 10 11.37 -12.19 -12.30
N ASN A 11 10.23 -11.49 -12.43
CA ASN A 11 9.24 -11.38 -11.36
C ASN A 11 8.64 -12.74 -10.99
N VAL A 12 8.22 -13.54 -11.99
CA VAL A 12 7.72 -14.90 -11.77
C VAL A 12 8.77 -15.74 -11.04
N THR A 13 10.01 -15.73 -11.52
CA THR A 13 11.11 -16.47 -10.89
C THR A 13 11.37 -16.01 -9.45
N ALA A 14 11.39 -14.70 -9.20
CA ALA A 14 11.65 -14.14 -7.88
C ALA A 14 10.57 -14.51 -6.86
N PHE A 15 9.28 -14.50 -7.23
CA PHE A 15 8.19 -14.83 -6.31
C PHE A 15 7.94 -16.34 -6.19
N GLN A 16 8.09 -17.10 -7.27
CA GLN A 16 7.58 -18.48 -7.35
C GLN A 16 8.65 -19.57 -7.37
N HIS A 17 9.92 -19.23 -7.65
CA HIS A 17 10.97 -20.22 -7.87
C HIS A 17 12.24 -20.01 -7.03
N LEU A 18 12.54 -18.77 -6.63
CA LEU A 18 13.73 -18.47 -5.83
C LEU A 18 13.39 -18.31 -4.36
N PHE A 19 13.69 -19.34 -3.56
CA PHE A 19 13.48 -19.34 -2.11
C PHE A 19 14.80 -19.33 -1.35
N LEU A 20 14.84 -18.48 -0.34
CA LEU A 20 15.96 -18.36 0.58
C LEU A 20 15.64 -19.16 1.85
N PRO A 21 16.49 -20.12 2.26
CA PRO A 21 16.22 -20.96 3.43
C PRO A 21 16.19 -20.14 4.72
N SER A 22 17.01 -19.09 4.80
CA SER A 22 17.01 -18.11 5.87
C SER A 22 17.60 -16.78 5.40
N VAL A 23 17.27 -15.70 6.11
CA VAL A 23 17.80 -14.36 5.86
C VAL A 23 18.42 -13.83 7.17
N PRO A 24 19.63 -14.27 7.53
CA PRO A 24 20.22 -13.98 8.84
C PRO A 24 20.56 -12.51 9.07
N TRP A 25 20.63 -11.71 8.00
CA TRP A 25 20.83 -10.28 8.12
C TRP A 25 19.56 -9.50 8.45
N TYR A 26 18.36 -10.07 8.23
CA TYR A 26 17.08 -9.41 8.52
C TYR A 26 16.66 -9.65 9.98
N GLN A 27 16.78 -8.63 10.83
CA GLN A 27 16.61 -8.77 12.29
C GLN A 27 15.19 -8.48 12.80
N GLU A 28 14.35 -7.76 12.04
CA GLU A 28 12.99 -7.39 12.51
C GLU A 28 12.10 -8.64 12.71
N ARG A 29 12.30 -9.67 11.90
CA ARG A 29 11.66 -10.97 12.07
C ARG A 29 12.46 -12.08 11.42
N TYR A 30 12.65 -13.17 12.15
CA TYR A 30 13.27 -14.36 11.59
C TYR A 30 12.36 -14.98 10.50
N MET A 31 12.88 -15.06 9.28
CA MET A 31 12.19 -15.58 8.10
C MET A 31 12.86 -16.85 7.61
N LYS A 32 12.09 -17.94 7.54
CA LYS A 32 12.48 -19.20 6.87
C LYS A 32 11.73 -19.30 5.55
N GLN A 33 12.37 -19.87 4.53
CA GLN A 33 11.73 -20.19 3.25
C GLN A 33 11.01 -18.97 2.62
N VAL A 34 11.68 -17.82 2.63
CA VAL A 34 11.13 -16.59 2.05
C VAL A 34 11.52 -16.52 0.57
N SER A 35 10.56 -16.22 -0.30
CA SER A 35 10.87 -15.99 -1.72
C SER A 35 11.67 -14.69 -1.89
N LEU A 36 12.55 -14.66 -2.89
CA LEU A 36 13.30 -13.45 -3.24
C LEU A 36 12.35 -12.27 -3.47
N GLY A 37 11.23 -12.49 -4.16
CA GLY A 37 10.21 -11.48 -4.40
C GLY A 37 9.58 -10.92 -3.12
N SER A 38 9.26 -11.78 -2.15
CA SER A 38 8.75 -11.33 -0.84
C SER A 38 9.78 -10.46 -0.09
N LEU A 39 11.06 -10.81 -0.20
CA LEU A 39 12.15 -10.04 0.41
C LEU A 39 12.37 -8.70 -0.30
N MET A 40 12.33 -8.69 -1.64
CA MET A 40 12.38 -7.46 -2.44
C MET A 40 11.24 -6.52 -2.07
N LEU A 41 10.01 -7.03 -1.96
CA LEU A 41 8.85 -6.27 -1.51
C LEU A 41 9.07 -5.66 -0.13
N LEU A 42 9.60 -6.43 0.84
CA LEU A 42 9.91 -5.92 2.18
C LEU A 42 10.92 -4.77 2.15
N CYS A 43 12.01 -4.92 1.40
CA CYS A 43 13.01 -3.86 1.25
C CYS A 43 12.38 -2.59 0.65
N VAL A 44 11.57 -2.73 -0.41
CA VAL A 44 10.94 -1.58 -1.07
C VAL A 44 9.90 -0.90 -0.15
N LEU A 45 9.03 -1.66 0.52
CA LEU A 45 8.05 -1.12 1.47
C LEU A 45 8.72 -0.37 2.62
N ARG A 46 9.84 -0.89 3.13
CA ARG A 46 10.58 -0.26 4.21
C ARG A 46 11.20 1.07 3.77
N THR A 47 11.84 1.10 2.60
CA THR A 47 12.41 2.33 2.06
C THR A 47 11.33 3.35 1.68
N LEU A 48 10.18 2.90 1.19
CA LEU A 48 9.03 3.76 0.90
C LEU A 48 8.52 4.48 2.16
N VAL A 49 8.32 3.76 3.26
CA VAL A 49 7.90 4.36 4.53
C VAL A 49 8.92 5.36 5.04
N PHE A 50 10.21 5.02 4.95
CA PHE A 50 11.28 5.90 5.36
C PHE A 50 11.31 7.19 4.52
N ASN A 51 11.17 7.05 3.20
CA ASN A 51 11.15 8.16 2.28
C ASN A 51 10.01 9.14 2.61
N LEU A 52 8.79 8.61 2.80
CA LEU A 52 7.60 9.38 3.20
C LEU A 52 7.65 9.96 4.62
N ALA A 53 8.63 9.59 5.44
CA ALA A 53 8.75 10.06 6.82
C ALA A 53 9.90 11.05 7.01
N LYS A 54 10.98 10.94 6.23
CA LYS A 54 12.22 11.68 6.49
C LYS A 54 12.88 12.29 5.27
N LEU A 55 12.93 11.59 4.14
CA LEU A 55 13.68 12.07 2.97
C LEU A 55 12.85 13.01 2.11
N ASN A 56 11.56 12.72 1.94
CA ASN A 56 10.68 13.42 1.00
C ASN A 56 11.24 13.48 -0.43
N ASP A 57 11.98 12.42 -0.84
CA ASP A 57 12.56 12.31 -2.17
C ASP A 57 11.50 11.75 -3.13
N LEU A 58 10.89 12.65 -3.93
CA LEU A 58 9.81 12.30 -4.86
C LEU A 58 10.27 11.30 -5.93
N TYR A 59 11.53 11.40 -6.34
CA TYR A 59 12.10 10.55 -7.36
C TYR A 59 12.24 9.10 -6.87
N LEU A 60 12.78 8.92 -5.66
CA LEU A 60 12.83 7.61 -5.01
C LEU A 60 11.43 7.06 -4.76
N LEU A 61 10.48 7.91 -4.37
CA LEU A 61 9.09 7.49 -4.16
C LEU A 61 8.50 6.89 -5.44
N ASP A 62 8.52 7.65 -6.54
CA ASP A 62 7.94 7.23 -7.81
C ASP A 62 8.62 5.96 -8.33
N THR A 63 9.95 5.84 -8.14
CA THR A 63 10.70 4.62 -8.46
C THR A 63 10.22 3.41 -7.67
N PHE A 64 10.04 3.54 -6.34
CA PHE A 64 9.60 2.43 -5.50
C PHE A 64 8.14 2.04 -5.75
N LEU A 65 7.26 3.02 -5.98
CA LEU A 65 5.88 2.78 -6.37
C LEU A 65 5.82 2.06 -7.74
N ALA A 66 6.65 2.46 -8.70
CA ALA A 66 6.76 1.80 -9.99
C ALA A 66 7.23 0.34 -9.87
N VAL A 67 8.25 0.08 -9.04
CA VAL A 67 8.73 -1.28 -8.76
C VAL A 67 7.61 -2.15 -8.17
N ILE A 68 6.91 -1.66 -7.15
CA ILE A 68 5.79 -2.40 -6.54
C ILE A 68 4.71 -2.69 -7.58
N SER A 69 4.31 -1.66 -8.34
CA SER A 69 3.29 -1.74 -9.38
C SER A 69 3.63 -2.81 -10.43
N ASN A 70 4.85 -2.77 -10.98
CA ASN A 70 5.31 -3.72 -11.99
C ASN A 70 5.38 -5.17 -11.48
N MET A 71 5.77 -5.38 -10.22
CA MET A 71 5.84 -6.71 -9.62
C MET A 71 4.46 -7.28 -9.27
N SER A 72 3.47 -6.43 -8.98
CA SER A 72 2.16 -6.82 -8.42
C SER A 72 1.43 -7.95 -9.16
N PRO A 73 1.43 -8.03 -10.51
CA PRO A 73 0.74 -9.12 -11.22
C PRO A 73 1.37 -10.50 -11.02
N HIS A 74 2.60 -10.57 -10.49
CA HIS A 74 3.37 -11.80 -10.32
C HIS A 74 3.55 -12.21 -8.86
N MET A 75 3.08 -11.37 -7.93
CA MET A 75 3.17 -11.61 -6.50
C MET A 75 2.22 -12.74 -6.10
N GLU A 76 2.75 -13.95 -6.02
CA GLU A 76 2.02 -15.13 -5.55
C GLU A 76 2.68 -15.70 -4.31
N SER A 77 1.88 -16.28 -3.41
CA SER A 77 2.37 -16.92 -2.18
C SER A 77 3.29 -16.02 -1.37
N ILE A 78 2.92 -14.74 -1.25
CA ILE A 78 3.69 -13.76 -0.47
C ILE A 78 3.84 -14.27 0.97
N HIS A 79 5.06 -14.20 1.48
CA HIS A 79 5.38 -14.63 2.84
C HIS A 79 4.48 -13.92 3.87
N PRO A 80 3.96 -14.61 4.91
CA PRO A 80 2.96 -14.05 5.84
C PRO A 80 3.34 -12.69 6.41
N TYR A 81 4.61 -12.53 6.78
CA TYR A 81 5.11 -11.27 7.31
C TYR A 81 5.20 -10.16 6.25
N ALA A 82 5.56 -10.47 5.00
CA ALA A 82 5.56 -9.49 3.91
C ALA A 82 4.12 -9.02 3.59
N SER A 83 3.14 -9.93 3.63
CA SER A 83 1.72 -9.60 3.50
C SER A 83 1.24 -8.66 4.61
N GLN A 84 1.62 -8.94 5.87
CA GLN A 84 1.34 -8.06 7.01
C GLN A 84 1.95 -6.67 6.82
N ARG A 85 3.21 -6.59 6.38
CA ARG A 85 3.88 -5.31 6.13
C ARG A 85 3.23 -4.54 4.99
N LEU A 86 2.84 -5.19 3.88
CA LEU A 86 2.13 -4.55 2.78
C LEU A 86 0.85 -3.86 3.28
N VAL A 87 -0.02 -4.59 3.98
CA VAL A 87 -1.27 -4.04 4.53
C VAL A 87 -1.00 -2.92 5.55
N ALA A 88 -0.02 -3.09 6.44
CA ALA A 88 0.32 -2.10 7.46
C ALA A 88 0.87 -0.80 6.87
N VAL A 89 1.69 -0.89 5.81
CA VAL A 89 2.19 0.29 5.11
C VAL A 89 1.07 1.00 4.38
N THR A 90 0.20 0.28 3.66
CA THR A 90 -0.99 0.88 3.01
C THR A 90 -1.85 1.65 4.01
N LEU A 91 -2.16 1.04 5.16
CA LEU A 91 -2.94 1.69 6.22
C LEU A 91 -2.23 2.94 6.76
N THR A 92 -0.91 2.88 6.93
CA THR A 92 -0.10 4.01 7.42
C THR A 92 -0.16 5.19 6.46
N VAL A 93 0.01 4.95 5.16
CA VAL A 93 -0.06 5.99 4.13
C VAL A 93 -1.49 6.54 4.02
N LEU A 94 -2.51 5.69 4.12
CA LEU A 94 -3.91 6.12 4.11
C LEU A 94 -4.25 7.03 5.31
N LYS A 95 -3.77 6.71 6.51
CA LYS A 95 -3.93 7.58 7.69
C LYS A 95 -3.17 8.91 7.54
N LYS A 96 -1.96 8.88 6.96
CA LYS A 96 -1.21 10.10 6.63
C LYS A 96 -1.94 10.98 5.62
N TYR A 97 -2.56 10.38 4.61
CA TYR A 97 -3.40 11.07 3.64
C TYR A 97 -4.53 11.83 4.36
N SER A 98 -5.36 11.14 5.15
CA SER A 98 -6.48 11.78 5.86
C SER A 98 -6.01 12.87 6.81
N SER A 99 -4.94 12.61 7.59
CA SER A 99 -4.37 13.62 8.48
C SER A 99 -3.90 14.87 7.72
N CYS A 100 -3.22 14.69 6.58
CA CYS A 100 -2.79 15.81 5.73
C CYS A 100 -3.98 16.58 5.15
N ALA A 101 -5.03 15.89 4.73
CA ALA A 101 -6.23 16.51 4.17
C ALA A 101 -6.94 17.39 5.21
N HIS A 102 -7.09 16.90 6.45
CA HIS A 102 -7.68 17.67 7.55
C HIS A 102 -6.84 18.90 7.91
N ARG A 103 -5.50 18.77 7.92
CA ARG A 103 -4.57 19.90 8.14
C ARG A 103 -4.69 20.94 7.04
N LEU A 104 -4.82 20.53 5.78
CA LEU A 104 -5.01 21.42 4.65
C LEU A 104 -6.35 22.17 4.74
N ALA A 105 -7.43 21.48 5.10
CA ALA A 105 -8.74 22.10 5.29
C ALA A 105 -8.68 23.18 6.39
N ALA A 106 -8.09 22.87 7.54
CA ALA A 106 -7.90 23.82 8.64
C ALA A 106 -7.03 25.03 8.23
N ALA A 107 -5.96 24.82 7.45
CA ALA A 107 -5.10 25.89 6.96
C ALA A 107 -5.83 26.84 5.99
N ARG A 108 -6.74 26.30 5.15
CA ARG A 108 -7.57 27.09 4.23
C ARG A 108 -8.61 27.92 5.00
N GLU A 109 -9.26 27.35 6.00
CA GLU A 109 -10.20 28.08 6.86
C GLU A 109 -9.52 29.23 7.62
N ALA A 110 -8.36 28.97 8.22
CA ALA A 110 -7.57 29.99 8.93
C ALA A 110 -7.11 31.13 8.00
N SER A 111 -6.86 30.83 6.72
CA SER A 111 -6.50 31.82 5.70
C SER A 111 -7.70 32.66 5.24
N GLY A 112 -8.91 32.06 5.20
CA GLY A 112 -10.15 32.75 4.86
C GLY A 112 -10.65 33.70 5.95
N VAL A 113 -10.48 33.34 7.23
CA VAL A 113 -10.90 34.18 8.38
C VAL A 113 -10.06 35.47 8.49
N ARG A 114 -8.77 35.42 8.11
CA ARG A 114 -7.86 36.60 8.15
C ARG A 114 -8.21 37.70 7.14
N ALA A 115 -9.01 37.41 6.11
CA ALA A 115 -9.48 38.43 5.16
C ALA A 115 -10.69 39.22 5.65
N GLY A 116 -11.37 38.76 6.71
CA GLY A 116 -12.62 39.35 7.21
C GLY A 116 -12.47 40.24 8.45
N ASP A 117 -11.39 40.12 9.23
CA ASP A 117 -11.26 40.85 10.50
C ASP A 117 -9.87 41.47 10.63
N SER A 118 -9.77 42.75 10.29
CA SER A 118 -8.60 43.58 10.57
C SER A 118 -8.69 44.14 11.99
N SER A 119 -8.45 43.34 13.03
CA SER A 119 -8.02 43.89 14.32
C SER A 119 -7.45 42.83 15.28
N VAL A 120 -6.33 43.21 15.91
CA VAL A 120 -5.69 42.67 17.11
C VAL A 120 -4.76 41.47 16.94
N LEU A 121 -3.49 41.77 17.17
CA LEU A 121 -2.33 40.90 17.28
C LEU A 121 -2.39 40.06 18.57
N THR A 122 -2.21 38.75 18.45
CA THR A 122 -1.45 37.97 19.44
C THR A 122 -0.47 37.04 18.71
N SER A 123 0.80 37.42 18.82
CA SER A 123 1.95 36.61 18.45
C SER A 123 2.18 35.59 19.55
N GLU A 124 1.93 34.30 19.28
CA GLU A 124 2.69 33.17 19.84
C GLU A 124 2.16 31.83 19.28
N SER A 125 2.79 31.36 18.20
CA SER A 125 2.91 29.93 17.91
C SER A 125 4.07 29.75 16.94
N LEU A 126 5.27 29.58 17.51
CA LEU A 126 6.48 29.14 16.82
C LEU A 126 6.40 27.63 16.58
N HIS A 127 5.56 27.23 15.64
CA HIS A 127 5.74 25.99 14.90
C HIS A 127 5.59 26.35 13.43
N SER A 128 6.57 25.92 12.62
CA SER A 128 6.59 26.08 11.16
C SER A 128 5.19 25.94 10.58
N SER A 129 4.53 27.06 10.26
CA SER A 129 3.21 27.04 9.64
C SER A 129 3.42 26.49 8.23
N GLU A 130 3.22 25.18 8.05
CA GLU A 130 3.22 24.56 6.72
C GLU A 130 2.26 25.34 5.84
N SER A 131 2.74 25.80 4.68
CA SER A 131 1.89 26.58 3.79
C SER A 131 0.81 25.67 3.19
N PRO A 132 -0.38 26.19 2.84
CA PRO A 132 -1.41 25.41 2.15
C PRO A 132 -0.89 24.73 0.88
N VAL A 133 0.04 25.38 0.17
CA VAL A 133 0.66 24.84 -1.05
C VAL A 133 1.53 23.61 -0.74
N ASP A 134 2.32 23.66 0.33
CA ASP A 134 3.16 22.51 0.75
C ASP A 134 2.29 21.32 1.18
N LEU A 135 1.19 21.61 1.89
CA LEU A 135 0.21 20.60 2.30
C LEU A 135 -0.52 19.97 1.11
N GLU A 136 -0.85 20.75 0.07
CA GLU A 136 -1.43 20.25 -1.18
C GLU A 136 -0.48 19.29 -1.90
N GLN A 137 0.79 19.68 -2.05
CA GLN A 137 1.80 18.82 -2.67
C GLN A 137 2.00 17.52 -1.88
N MET A 138 2.08 17.62 -0.55
CA MET A 138 2.21 16.44 0.31
C MET A 138 0.97 15.53 0.23
N LEU A 139 -0.23 16.12 0.13
CA LEU A 139 -1.46 15.38 -0.02
C LEU A 139 -1.49 14.59 -1.34
N ASP A 140 -1.06 15.19 -2.45
CA ASP A 140 -0.94 14.52 -3.75
C ASP A 140 0.04 13.35 -3.72
N VAL A 141 1.16 13.52 -3.01
CA VAL A 141 2.16 12.48 -2.78
C VAL A 141 1.56 11.29 -2.02
N TYR A 142 0.81 11.55 -0.95
CA TYR A 142 0.11 10.49 -0.21
C TYR A 142 -0.98 9.84 -1.05
N LYS A 143 -1.74 10.63 -1.83
CA LYS A 143 -2.81 10.13 -2.71
C LYS A 143 -2.27 9.10 -3.69
N ARG A 144 -1.22 9.46 -4.45
CA ARG A 144 -0.57 8.56 -5.43
C ARG A 144 -0.06 7.29 -4.76
N SER A 145 0.56 7.44 -3.59
CA SER A 145 1.08 6.32 -2.81
C SER A 145 -0.03 5.35 -2.37
N VAL A 146 -1.15 5.89 -1.86
CA VAL A 146 -2.34 5.07 -1.50
C VAL A 146 -2.88 4.35 -2.72
N GLU A 147 -3.05 5.04 -3.84
CA GLU A 147 -3.60 4.46 -5.06
C GLU A 147 -2.79 3.26 -5.56
N VAL A 148 -1.47 3.38 -5.62
CA VAL A 148 -0.59 2.28 -6.04
C VAL A 148 -0.63 1.13 -5.03
N LEU A 149 -0.59 1.41 -3.74
CA LEU A 149 -0.57 0.38 -2.70
C LEU A 149 -1.90 -0.39 -2.59
N VAL A 150 -3.04 0.31 -2.68
CA VAL A 150 -4.38 -0.31 -2.70
C VAL A 150 -4.55 -1.15 -3.96
N ARG A 151 -4.18 -0.60 -5.13
CA ARG A 151 -4.24 -1.35 -6.39
C ARG A 151 -3.34 -2.57 -6.39
N THR A 152 -2.17 -2.49 -5.77
CA THR A 152 -1.26 -3.64 -5.57
C THR A 152 -1.95 -4.73 -4.76
N ILE A 153 -2.54 -4.39 -3.61
CA ILE A 153 -3.29 -5.35 -2.78
C ILE A 153 -4.42 -5.99 -3.59
N CYS A 154 -5.21 -5.19 -4.30
CA CYS A 154 -6.33 -5.70 -5.11
C CYS A 154 -5.84 -6.59 -6.25
N THR A 155 -4.74 -6.22 -6.92
CA THR A 155 -4.09 -7.00 -7.98
C THR A 155 -3.70 -8.38 -7.48
N CYS A 156 -3.05 -8.47 -6.32
CA CYS A 156 -2.67 -9.72 -5.67
C CYS A 156 -3.86 -10.58 -5.23
N LEU A 157 -5.04 -9.95 -5.04
CA LEU A 157 -6.27 -10.61 -4.59
C LEU A 157 -7.25 -10.85 -5.73
N ARG A 158 -6.91 -10.57 -6.98
CA ARG A 158 -7.80 -10.88 -8.11
C ARG A 158 -8.16 -12.36 -8.16
N PRO A 159 -9.28 -12.75 -8.80
CA PRO A 159 -9.77 -14.14 -8.77
C PRO A 159 -8.72 -15.20 -9.17
N ARG A 160 -7.77 -14.85 -10.04
CA ARG A 160 -6.67 -15.73 -10.45
C ARG A 160 -5.63 -15.99 -9.36
N GLN A 161 -5.42 -15.06 -8.43
CA GLN A 161 -4.33 -15.08 -7.45
C GLN A 161 -4.79 -15.16 -6.00
N ILE A 162 -6.06 -14.87 -5.72
CA ILE A 162 -6.60 -14.76 -4.37
C ILE A 162 -6.32 -16.01 -3.50
N HIS A 163 -6.46 -17.20 -4.09
CA HIS A 163 -6.23 -18.48 -3.42
C HIS A 163 -4.74 -18.73 -3.11
N LYS A 164 -3.82 -18.07 -3.81
CA LYS A 164 -2.38 -18.15 -3.56
C LYS A 164 -1.92 -17.11 -2.53
N ASN A 165 -2.73 -16.07 -2.28
CA ASN A 165 -2.39 -14.91 -1.46
C ASN A 165 -3.28 -14.80 -0.21
N THR A 166 -3.61 -15.94 0.39
CA THR A 166 -4.46 -16.05 1.60
C THR A 166 -3.88 -15.27 2.79
N ASN A 167 -2.55 -15.17 2.88
CA ASN A 167 -1.86 -14.35 3.87
C ASN A 167 -2.19 -12.85 3.76
N ILE A 168 -2.46 -12.33 2.55
CA ILE A 168 -2.87 -10.93 2.37
C ILE A 168 -4.32 -10.77 2.85
N ALA A 169 -5.21 -11.68 2.46
CA ALA A 169 -6.59 -11.68 2.95
C ALA A 169 -6.63 -11.74 4.49
N TYR A 170 -5.85 -12.62 5.11
CA TYR A 170 -5.70 -12.68 6.56
C TYR A 170 -5.20 -11.36 7.17
N ALA A 171 -4.16 -10.75 6.59
CA ALA A 171 -3.64 -9.47 7.07
C ALA A 171 -4.68 -8.33 6.96
N ILE A 172 -5.52 -8.34 5.92
CA ILE A 172 -6.65 -7.41 5.77
C ILE A 172 -7.67 -7.64 6.87
N MET A 173 -8.13 -8.89 7.07
CA MET A 173 -9.11 -9.23 8.10
C MET A 173 -8.63 -8.82 9.50
N HIS A 174 -7.36 -9.10 9.82
CA HIS A 174 -6.75 -8.69 11.09
C HIS A 174 -6.76 -7.17 11.30
N LYS A 175 -6.78 -6.36 10.23
CA LYS A 175 -6.79 -4.89 10.29
C LYS A 175 -8.10 -4.29 9.75
N GLN A 176 -9.16 -5.09 9.62
CA GLN A 176 -10.34 -4.70 8.87
C GLN A 176 -11.01 -3.44 9.40
N HIS A 177 -11.15 -3.31 10.72
CA HIS A 177 -11.74 -2.13 11.33
C HIS A 177 -10.98 -0.86 10.95
N SER A 178 -9.65 -0.87 11.10
CA SER A 178 -8.82 0.29 10.76
C SER A 178 -8.81 0.59 9.26
N ILE A 179 -8.88 -0.43 8.40
CA ILE A 179 -8.96 -0.25 6.95
C ILE A 179 -10.30 0.39 6.59
N LEU A 180 -11.41 -0.17 7.05
CA LEU A 180 -12.75 0.32 6.76
C LEU A 180 -12.96 1.75 7.30
N GLU A 181 -12.50 2.01 8.51
CA GLU A 181 -12.50 3.35 9.12
C GLU A 181 -11.73 4.36 8.25
N ALA A 182 -10.50 4.03 7.87
CA ALA A 182 -9.68 4.93 7.05
C ALA A 182 -10.23 5.12 5.62
N LEU A 183 -10.89 4.11 5.06
CA LEU A 183 -11.56 4.19 3.75
C LEU A 183 -12.91 4.93 3.82
N ALA A 184 -13.47 5.12 5.01
CA ALA A 184 -14.70 5.86 5.25
C ALA A 184 -14.45 7.33 5.62
N ASP A 185 -13.18 7.74 5.77
CA ASP A 185 -12.82 9.13 6.04
C ASP A 185 -13.38 10.06 4.95
N PRO A 186 -14.10 11.14 5.31
CA PRO A 186 -14.76 12.02 4.34
C PRO A 186 -13.78 12.65 3.34
N ALA A 187 -12.58 13.01 3.78
CA ALA A 187 -11.58 13.63 2.91
C ALA A 187 -11.03 12.62 1.89
N PHE A 188 -10.88 11.35 2.28
CA PHE A 188 -10.56 10.27 1.35
C PHE A 188 -11.70 10.01 0.37
N LEU A 189 -12.95 9.90 0.83
CA LEU A 189 -14.11 9.69 -0.05
C LEU A 189 -14.29 10.82 -1.07
N ALA A 190 -14.16 12.09 -0.64
CA ALA A 190 -14.22 13.25 -1.52
C ALA A 190 -13.15 13.19 -2.63
N SER A 191 -11.94 12.72 -2.31
CA SER A 191 -10.86 12.54 -3.28
C SER A 191 -11.16 11.50 -4.37
N GLN A 192 -12.08 10.57 -4.08
CA GLN A 192 -12.53 9.51 -4.98
C GLN A 192 -13.82 9.90 -5.72
N GLY A 193 -14.16 11.19 -5.79
CA GLY A 193 -15.30 11.68 -6.57
C GLY A 193 -16.66 11.20 -6.07
N VAL A 194 -16.81 11.03 -4.76
CA VAL A 194 -18.11 10.71 -4.15
C VAL A 194 -19.04 11.91 -4.29
N ALA A 195 -20.16 11.74 -4.97
CA ALA A 195 -21.23 12.74 -4.98
C ALA A 195 -21.90 12.77 -3.60
N GLU A 196 -21.97 13.95 -2.98
CA GLU A 196 -22.72 14.19 -1.75
C GLU A 196 -24.21 13.93 -2.01
N GLY A 197 -24.69 12.72 -1.73
CA GLY A 197 -26.08 12.34 -2.03
C GLY A 197 -26.37 10.86 -1.90
N GLY A 198 -26.16 10.27 -0.72
CA GLY A 198 -26.56 8.90 -0.42
C GLY A 198 -27.25 8.83 0.95
N GLY A 199 -28.51 8.40 0.99
CA GLY A 199 -29.32 8.33 2.20
C GLY A 199 -28.72 7.41 3.29
N ALA A 200 -29.09 7.69 4.54
CA ALA A 200 -28.63 6.97 5.73
C ALA A 200 -28.83 5.46 5.59
N GLY A 201 -27.72 4.72 5.45
CA GLY A 201 -27.71 3.25 5.48
C GLY A 201 -26.99 2.55 4.32
N SER A 202 -26.64 3.26 3.24
CA SER A 202 -25.85 2.70 2.13
C SER A 202 -24.69 3.64 1.77
N MET A 203 -23.47 3.10 1.74
CA MET A 203 -22.28 3.88 1.34
C MET A 203 -22.43 4.38 -0.10
N PRO A 204 -22.11 5.66 -0.36
CA PRO A 204 -22.30 6.25 -1.69
C PRO A 204 -21.39 5.60 -2.74
N PRO A 205 -21.82 5.58 -4.02
CA PRO A 205 -21.02 5.05 -5.12
C PRO A 205 -19.74 5.87 -5.31
N LEU A 206 -18.61 5.17 -5.51
CA LEU A 206 -17.30 5.76 -5.81
C LEU A 206 -17.17 5.97 -7.32
N SER A 207 -16.63 7.10 -7.77
CA SER A 207 -16.38 7.39 -9.20
C SER A 207 -14.89 7.63 -9.53
N GLY A 208 -14.03 7.61 -8.51
CA GLY A 208 -12.59 7.87 -8.63
C GLY A 208 -11.77 6.70 -9.13
N ALA A 209 -10.45 6.93 -9.25
CA ALA A 209 -9.50 5.97 -9.82
C ALA A 209 -9.40 4.63 -9.08
N LEU A 210 -9.88 4.55 -7.83
CA LEU A 210 -9.93 3.32 -7.03
C LEU A 210 -11.35 2.78 -6.82
N ALA A 211 -12.38 3.32 -7.49
CA ALA A 211 -13.76 2.92 -7.23
C ALA A 211 -13.98 1.41 -7.29
N GLY A 212 -13.50 0.76 -8.36
CA GLY A 212 -13.56 -0.70 -8.53
C GLY A 212 -12.73 -1.45 -7.50
N ASP A 213 -11.49 -1.01 -7.25
CA ASP A 213 -10.58 -1.62 -6.27
C ASP A 213 -11.16 -1.60 -4.84
N LEU A 214 -11.77 -0.48 -4.43
CA LEU A 214 -12.38 -0.32 -3.12
C LEU A 214 -13.69 -1.10 -2.99
N ALA A 215 -14.51 -1.14 -4.03
CA ALA A 215 -15.71 -1.96 -4.05
C ALA A 215 -15.38 -3.46 -3.96
N PHE A 216 -14.33 -3.90 -4.67
CA PHE A 216 -13.78 -5.24 -4.57
C PHE A 216 -13.32 -5.58 -3.15
N LEU A 217 -12.47 -4.73 -2.57
CA LEU A 217 -11.92 -4.96 -1.24
C LEU A 217 -13.02 -5.06 -0.18
N ARG A 218 -14.03 -4.17 -0.27
CA ARG A 218 -15.21 -4.21 0.62
C ARG A 218 -16.02 -5.48 0.44
N SER A 219 -16.29 -5.90 -0.80
CA SER A 219 -17.01 -7.14 -1.08
C SER A 219 -16.27 -8.37 -0.54
N LEU A 220 -14.95 -8.41 -0.69
CA LEU A 220 -14.12 -9.48 -0.15
C LEU A 220 -14.19 -9.53 1.39
N ILE A 221 -14.03 -8.38 2.06
CA ILE A 221 -14.13 -8.31 3.54
C ILE A 221 -15.51 -8.80 3.99
N GLN A 222 -16.58 -8.28 3.39
CA GLN A 222 -17.95 -8.66 3.72
C GLN A 222 -18.21 -10.16 3.51
N HIS A 223 -17.70 -10.74 2.41
CA HIS A 223 -17.84 -12.16 2.10
C HIS A 223 -17.12 -13.05 3.12
N ILE A 224 -15.95 -12.63 3.61
CA ILE A 224 -15.22 -13.37 4.64
C ILE A 224 -15.89 -13.20 6.00
N ASP A 225 -16.27 -11.98 6.40
CA ASP A 225 -16.97 -11.69 7.66
C ASP A 225 -18.25 -12.53 7.77
N GLN A 226 -19.09 -12.56 6.72
CA GLN A 226 -20.30 -13.39 6.72
C GLN A 226 -20.03 -14.87 7.00
N ARG A 227 -18.90 -15.42 6.51
CA ARG A 227 -18.53 -16.81 6.77
C ARG A 227 -17.92 -17.01 8.15
N ILE A 228 -17.25 -16.00 8.70
CA ILE A 228 -16.78 -16.00 10.07
C ILE A 228 -17.99 -16.00 11.01
N ASP A 229 -18.97 -15.11 10.79
CA ASP A 229 -20.18 -15.02 11.59
C ASP A 229 -21.01 -16.32 11.55
N GLN A 230 -21.13 -16.95 10.37
CA GLN A 230 -21.78 -18.26 10.23
C GLN A 230 -21.05 -19.38 10.98
N ALA A 231 -19.74 -19.23 11.21
CA ALA A 231 -18.93 -20.19 11.95
C ALA A 231 -18.81 -19.85 13.45
N ALA A 232 -19.24 -18.64 13.85
CA ALA A 232 -19.03 -18.06 15.18
C ALA A 232 -19.99 -18.57 16.27
N GLU A 233 -20.62 -19.74 16.06
CA GLU A 233 -21.37 -20.43 17.14
C GLU A 233 -20.43 -20.94 18.26
N GLN A 234 -19.10 -20.91 18.08
CA GLN A 234 -18.08 -21.33 19.06
C GLN A 234 -16.84 -20.41 19.05
N ASP A 235 -16.02 -20.46 20.11
CA ASP A 235 -14.71 -19.80 20.17
C ASP A 235 -13.82 -20.22 18.98
N LEU A 236 -13.56 -19.29 18.06
CA LEU A 236 -12.81 -19.53 16.84
C LEU A 236 -11.30 -19.48 17.10
N SER A 237 -10.59 -20.59 16.87
CA SER A 237 -9.12 -20.60 16.88
C SER A 237 -8.54 -19.90 15.65
N VAL A 238 -7.25 -19.52 15.71
CA VAL A 238 -6.55 -18.87 14.59
C VAL A 238 -6.48 -19.79 13.37
N GLU A 239 -6.24 -21.09 13.59
CA GLU A 239 -6.22 -22.11 12.55
C GLU A 239 -7.58 -22.19 11.86
N ARG A 240 -8.66 -22.12 12.63
CA ARG A 240 -10.02 -22.14 12.09
C ARG A 240 -10.32 -20.89 11.25
N ILE A 241 -9.88 -19.72 11.70
CA ILE A 241 -10.02 -18.47 10.94
C ILE A 241 -9.26 -18.57 9.61
N MET A 242 -8.04 -19.11 9.63
CA MET A 242 -7.24 -19.33 8.41
C MET A 242 -7.96 -20.26 7.43
N GLU A 243 -8.49 -21.39 7.91
CA GLU A 243 -9.28 -22.32 7.06
C GLU A 243 -10.49 -21.63 6.42
N ILE A 244 -11.22 -20.80 7.19
CA ILE A 244 -12.37 -20.05 6.69
C ILE A 244 -11.92 -19.08 5.59
N ILE A 245 -10.80 -18.37 5.78
CA ILE A 245 -10.25 -17.45 4.79
C ILE A 245 -9.82 -18.19 3.52
N GLU A 246 -9.13 -19.33 3.63
CA GLU A 246 -8.71 -20.14 2.48
C GLU A 246 -9.92 -20.65 1.67
N ARG A 247 -10.95 -21.16 2.34
CA ARG A 247 -12.20 -21.55 1.67
C ARG A 247 -12.92 -20.35 1.08
N SER A 248 -12.88 -19.21 1.76
CA SER A 248 -13.60 -18.02 1.33
C SER A 248 -13.00 -17.36 0.11
N THR A 249 -11.68 -17.25 0.07
CA THR A 249 -10.92 -16.79 -1.09
C THR A 249 -11.12 -17.70 -2.30
N SER A 250 -11.15 -19.03 -2.10
CA SER A 250 -11.38 -20.01 -3.17
C SER A 250 -12.79 -19.96 -3.77
N THR A 251 -13.78 -19.51 -3.00
CA THR A 251 -15.20 -19.44 -3.40
C THR A 251 -15.68 -18.02 -3.62
N PHE A 252 -14.78 -17.03 -3.56
CA PHE A 252 -15.13 -15.63 -3.77
C PHE A 252 -15.47 -15.41 -5.25
N PRO A 253 -16.68 -14.88 -5.56
CA PRO A 253 -17.14 -14.76 -6.94
C PRO A 253 -16.40 -13.68 -7.75
N GLY A 254 -15.56 -12.84 -7.11
CA GLY A 254 -14.81 -11.79 -7.80
C GLY A 254 -15.69 -10.62 -8.27
N ILE A 255 -16.86 -10.44 -7.65
CA ILE A 255 -17.82 -9.41 -8.01
C ILE A 255 -17.60 -8.19 -7.12
N ALA A 256 -17.40 -7.02 -7.72
CA ALA A 256 -17.48 -5.74 -7.03
C ALA A 256 -18.88 -5.15 -7.26
N THR A 257 -19.59 -4.78 -6.20
CA THR A 257 -20.86 -4.07 -6.28
C THR A 257 -20.63 -2.59 -6.00
N SER A 258 -20.77 -1.74 -7.02
CA SER A 258 -20.71 -0.28 -6.87
C SER A 258 -22.01 0.34 -7.39
N GLY A 259 -22.76 1.05 -6.56
CA GLY A 259 -23.95 1.80 -6.99
C GLY A 259 -25.08 0.93 -7.58
N GLY A 260 -25.25 -0.30 -7.10
CA GLY A 260 -26.31 -1.21 -7.56
C GLY A 260 -26.03 -1.95 -8.87
N THR A 261 -24.89 -1.69 -9.53
CA THR A 261 -24.40 -2.51 -10.65
C THR A 261 -23.31 -3.45 -10.15
N ALA A 262 -23.51 -4.75 -10.38
CA ALA A 262 -22.50 -5.78 -10.12
C ALA A 262 -21.53 -5.81 -11.30
N GLN A 263 -20.28 -5.44 -11.05
CA GLN A 263 -19.21 -5.52 -12.03
C GLN A 263 -18.29 -6.70 -11.65
N THR A 264 -18.21 -7.69 -12.53
CA THR A 264 -17.26 -8.79 -12.37
C THR A 264 -15.87 -8.27 -12.69
N ILE A 265 -14.95 -8.30 -11.71
CA ILE A 265 -13.55 -7.98 -11.98
C ILE A 265 -12.96 -9.15 -12.74
N THR A 266 -12.62 -8.92 -14.00
CA THR A 266 -12.09 -9.93 -14.90
C THR A 266 -10.60 -10.16 -14.67
N ARG A 267 -10.04 -11.11 -15.42
CA ARG A 267 -8.65 -11.56 -15.28
C ARG A 267 -7.62 -10.45 -15.57
N ASP A 268 -7.95 -9.53 -16.47
CA ASP A 268 -7.02 -8.51 -16.98
C ASP A 268 -7.39 -7.09 -16.51
N ASP A 269 -8.52 -6.94 -15.81
CA ASP A 269 -8.92 -5.65 -15.27
C ASP A 269 -7.90 -5.14 -14.26
N HIS A 270 -7.66 -3.83 -14.34
CA HIS A 270 -6.79 -3.05 -13.44
C HIS A 270 -5.34 -3.55 -13.35
N LEU A 271 -4.84 -4.32 -14.33
CA LEU A 271 -3.40 -4.52 -14.45
C LEU A 271 -2.73 -3.14 -14.51
N PRO A 272 -1.77 -2.85 -13.62
CA PRO A 272 -1.04 -1.61 -13.73
C PRO A 272 -0.34 -1.57 -15.09
N VAL A 273 -0.42 -0.41 -15.74
CA VAL A 273 0.44 -0.12 -16.88
C VAL A 273 1.88 -0.27 -16.40
N LYS A 274 2.68 -1.07 -17.13
CA LYS A 274 4.10 -1.21 -16.80
C LYS A 274 4.76 0.17 -16.86
N ILE A 275 5.35 0.55 -15.75
CA ILE A 275 6.08 1.81 -15.65
C ILE A 275 7.51 1.52 -16.10
N ALA A 276 7.83 1.97 -17.31
CA ALA A 276 9.14 1.83 -17.91
C ALA A 276 10.15 2.75 -17.22
N HIS A 277 11.37 2.24 -17.04
CA HIS A 277 12.50 3.08 -16.64
C HIS A 277 12.88 3.96 -17.83
N GLN A 278 12.81 5.28 -17.68
CA GLN A 278 13.50 6.21 -18.58
C GLN A 278 14.89 6.44 -18.00
N GLU A 279 15.93 6.03 -18.72
CA GLU A 279 17.30 6.41 -18.37
C GLU A 279 17.44 7.92 -18.50
N PRO A 280 17.86 8.65 -17.45
CA PRO A 280 18.38 10.01 -17.62
C PRO A 280 19.60 9.95 -18.54
N ASP A 281 19.90 11.03 -19.26
CA ASP A 281 21.05 11.11 -20.19
C ASP A 281 22.41 10.77 -19.54
N GLU A 282 22.49 10.77 -18.19
CA GLU A 282 23.64 10.31 -17.41
C GLU A 282 23.24 9.36 -16.25
N PRO A 283 23.06 8.05 -16.51
CA PRO A 283 22.63 7.09 -15.50
C PRO A 283 23.76 6.67 -14.53
N GLU A 284 25.02 6.80 -14.95
CA GLU A 284 26.21 6.35 -14.23
C GLU A 284 26.62 7.29 -13.08
N SER A 285 26.20 8.56 -13.15
CA SER A 285 26.61 9.63 -12.23
C SER A 285 25.89 9.58 -10.87
N PHE A 286 24.76 8.87 -10.75
CA PHE A 286 23.85 9.08 -9.61
C PHE A 286 23.16 7.83 -9.07
N PHE A 287 22.89 6.81 -9.89
CA PHE A 287 21.67 6.04 -9.64
C PHE A 287 21.81 4.81 -8.74
N VAL A 288 22.70 3.88 -9.11
CA VAL A 288 22.82 2.59 -8.41
C VAL A 288 23.49 2.79 -7.05
N GLN A 289 24.51 3.64 -7.01
CA GLN A 289 25.25 3.92 -5.78
C GLN A 289 24.39 4.67 -4.77
N TYR A 290 23.67 5.74 -5.16
CA TYR A 290 22.81 6.50 -4.25
C TYR A 290 21.64 5.67 -3.71
N ALA A 291 20.85 5.00 -4.56
CA ALA A 291 19.71 4.22 -4.09
C ALA A 291 20.16 3.07 -3.18
N TRP A 292 21.27 2.41 -3.52
CA TRP A 292 21.86 1.36 -2.69
C TRP A 292 22.45 1.91 -1.39
N ASP A 293 23.10 3.07 -1.41
CA ASP A 293 23.64 3.72 -0.23
C ASP A 293 22.54 4.22 0.70
N VAL A 294 21.42 4.75 0.18
CA VAL A 294 20.21 5.07 0.95
C VAL A 294 19.62 3.80 1.56
N ILE A 295 19.40 2.75 0.76
CA ILE A 295 18.89 1.47 1.27
C ILE A 295 19.81 0.96 2.38
N LYS A 296 21.12 0.89 2.16
CA LYS A 296 22.10 0.42 3.15
C LYS A 296 22.12 1.31 4.39
N ALA A 297 22.32 2.62 4.25
CA ALA A 297 22.47 3.56 5.36
C ALA A 297 21.28 3.51 6.32
N PHE A 298 20.05 3.38 5.80
CA PHE A 298 18.86 3.44 6.65
C PHE A 298 18.34 2.09 7.09
N SER A 299 18.77 1.02 6.43
CA SER A 299 18.48 -0.32 6.92
C SER A 299 19.62 -0.92 7.73
N GLN A 300 20.78 -0.27 7.87
CA GLN A 300 21.94 -0.72 8.67
C GLN A 300 21.61 -1.10 10.13
N GLY A 301 20.62 -0.45 10.76
CA GLY A 301 20.20 -0.78 12.13
C GLY A 301 19.51 -2.14 12.28
N ASP A 302 18.84 -2.62 11.22
CA ASP A 302 17.96 -3.80 11.25
C ASP A 302 18.34 -4.87 10.20
N LEU A 303 19.05 -4.46 9.15
CA LEU A 303 19.61 -5.26 8.07
C LEU A 303 21.12 -5.21 8.19
N HIS A 304 21.73 -6.23 8.80
CA HIS A 304 23.19 -6.34 8.88
C HIS A 304 23.75 -6.66 7.50
N TRP A 305 23.93 -5.64 6.66
CA TRP A 305 24.67 -5.75 5.41
C TRP A 305 26.12 -6.10 5.72
N ARG A 306 26.44 -7.41 5.83
CA ARG A 306 27.84 -7.84 5.91
C ARG A 306 28.51 -7.41 4.61
N GLN A 307 29.57 -6.61 4.73
CA GLN A 307 30.52 -6.47 3.62
C GLN A 307 31.06 -7.87 3.33
N GLN A 308 31.06 -8.29 2.06
CA GLN A 308 31.85 -9.45 1.68
C GLN A 308 33.29 -9.19 2.18
N PRO A 309 33.93 -10.13 2.89
CA PRO A 309 35.35 -9.99 3.16
C PRO A 309 36.03 -9.80 1.82
N SER A 310 36.79 -8.71 1.69
CA SER A 310 37.61 -8.46 0.50
C SER A 310 38.35 -9.76 0.19
N ALA A 311 38.10 -10.32 -0.99
CA ALA A 311 38.88 -11.44 -1.49
C ALA A 311 40.34 -10.99 -1.41
N GLY A 312 41.06 -11.51 -0.40
CA GLY A 312 42.47 -11.25 -0.24
C GLY A 312 43.15 -11.71 -1.51
N VAL A 313 43.83 -10.78 -2.16
CA VAL A 313 44.82 -11.03 -3.21
C VAL A 313 45.90 -11.96 -2.68
#